data_AF-D6RJ31-F1
#
_entry.id   AF-D6RJ31-F1
#
_cell.length_a   1.000
_cell.length_b   1.000
_cell.length_c   1.000
_cell.angle_alpha   90.00
_cell.angle_beta   90.00
_cell.angle_gamma   90.00
#
_symmetry.space_group_name_H-M   'P 1'
#
loop_
_entity.id
_entity.type
_entity.pdbx_description
1 polymer ?
#
loop_
_entity_poly.entity_id
_entity_poly.type
_entity_poly.pdbx_seq_one_letter_code
_entity_poly.pdbx_strand_id
1 'polypeptide(L)'
;MAPAVDRKGYWGPTTSTLDWCEENYVVTLFVAEFWNTVSNLIMIIPPIFGAIQGIRDRLEKRYIAAYLALTVVGMGSWCFHMTLKYEMQV
;
A
#
# COMPACT_ATOMS: atom_id res chain seq x y z
N MET A 1 23.85 14.76 -10.73
CA MET A 1 23.21 13.63 -11.44
C MET A 1 21.92 14.15 -12.02
N ALA A 2 21.64 13.91 -13.31
CA ALA A 2 20.33 14.26 -13.86
C ALA A 2 19.26 13.43 -13.14
N PRO A 3 18.07 13.98 -12.81
CA PRO A 3 17.01 13.19 -12.21
C PRO A 3 16.66 12.03 -13.14
N ALA A 4 16.47 10.84 -12.58
CA ALA A 4 15.94 9.72 -13.33
C ALA A 4 14.59 10.18 -13.91
N VAL A 5 14.49 10.20 -15.24
CA VAL A 5 13.24 10.56 -15.91
C VAL A 5 12.21 9.51 -15.52
N ASP A 6 11.14 9.94 -14.85
CA ASP A 6 10.00 9.07 -14.53
C ASP A 6 9.59 8.30 -15.78
N ARG A 7 9.66 6.98 -15.69
CA ARG A 7 9.22 6.12 -16.79
C ARG A 7 7.70 6.28 -16.91
N LYS A 8 7.21 6.33 -18.15
CA LYS A 8 5.77 6.25 -18.41
C LYS A 8 5.24 4.89 -17.93
N GLY A 9 4.65 4.89 -16.74
CA GLY A 9 4.03 3.72 -16.15
C GLY A 9 2.58 3.49 -16.59
N TYR A 10 2.06 2.32 -16.23
CA TYR A 10 0.74 1.85 -16.63
C TYR A 10 -0.42 2.73 -16.13
N TRP A 11 -0.31 3.28 -14.90
CA TRP A 11 -1.40 4.06 -14.28
C TRP A 11 -1.49 5.51 -14.77
N GLY A 12 -0.66 5.92 -15.73
CA GLY A 12 -0.62 7.30 -16.23
C GLY A 12 0.15 8.25 -15.31
N PRO A 13 -0.03 9.58 -15.43
CA PRO A 13 0.75 10.57 -14.70
C PRO A 13 0.43 10.58 -13.19
N THR A 14 1.43 10.88 -12.36
CA THR A 14 1.27 11.06 -10.91
C THR A 14 0.32 12.24 -10.62
N THR A 15 -0.70 12.01 -9.78
CA THR A 15 -1.65 13.04 -9.34
C THR A 15 -1.68 13.22 -7.82
N SER A 16 -1.00 12.35 -7.07
CA SER A 16 -0.81 12.52 -5.62
C SER A 16 -0.12 13.85 -5.29
N THR A 17 -0.37 14.36 -4.09
CA THR A 17 0.26 15.61 -3.63
C THR A 17 1.73 15.41 -3.24
N LEU A 18 2.13 14.15 -3.03
CA LEU A 18 3.50 13.76 -2.71
C LEU A 18 3.92 12.53 -3.53
N ASP A 19 5.20 12.46 -3.77
CA ASP A 19 5.92 11.36 -4.40
C ASP A 19 7.15 11.09 -3.51
N TRP A 20 7.48 9.83 -3.21
CA TRP A 20 8.57 9.54 -2.27
C TRP A 20 9.91 9.45 -3.01
N CYS A 21 10.94 9.00 -2.30
CA CYS A 21 12.29 8.94 -2.83
C CYS A 21 12.53 7.74 -3.76
N GLU A 22 11.64 6.74 -3.75
CA GLU A 22 11.78 5.56 -4.60
C GLU A 22 11.46 5.92 -6.05
N GLU A 23 12.31 5.51 -7.00
CA GLU A 23 12.10 5.85 -8.39
C GLU A 23 10.91 5.11 -9.03
N ASN A 24 10.04 5.89 -9.69
CA ASN A 24 8.81 5.37 -10.27
C ASN A 24 9.06 4.38 -11.43
N TYR A 25 8.39 3.23 -11.34
CA TYR A 25 8.35 2.16 -12.34
C TYR A 25 9.72 1.59 -12.70
N VAL A 26 10.70 1.64 -11.78
CA VAL A 26 12.05 1.10 -12.02
C VAL A 26 12.06 -0.42 -12.12
N VAL A 27 11.33 -1.11 -11.24
CA VAL A 27 11.26 -2.58 -11.21
C VAL A 27 10.26 -3.13 -12.22
N THR A 28 9.09 -2.50 -12.36
CA THR A 28 8.02 -2.93 -13.27
C THR A 28 7.17 -1.74 -13.71
N LEU A 29 6.57 -1.81 -14.90
CA LEU A 29 5.69 -0.77 -15.43
C LEU A 29 4.30 -0.74 -14.77
N PHE A 30 3.95 -1.74 -13.96
CA PHE A 30 2.62 -1.88 -13.33
C PHE A 30 2.52 -1.31 -11.91
N VAL A 31 3.65 -1.05 -11.25
CA VAL A 31 3.73 -0.59 -9.86
C VAL A 31 4.74 0.55 -9.82
N ALA A 32 4.31 1.74 -9.40
CA ALA A 32 5.16 2.93 -9.39
C ALA A 32 6.33 2.77 -8.40
N GLU A 33 6.06 2.67 -7.10
CA GLU A 33 7.12 2.51 -6.10
C GLU A 33 7.10 1.06 -5.60
N PHE A 34 7.90 0.19 -6.21
CA PHE A 34 7.78 -1.26 -6.05
C PHE A 34 8.04 -1.71 -4.61
N TRP A 35 9.13 -1.27 -4.00
CA TRP A 35 9.52 -1.67 -2.66
C TRP A 35 8.61 -1.06 -1.60
N ASN A 36 8.24 0.22 -1.75
CA ASN A 36 7.23 0.86 -0.92
C ASN A 36 5.90 0.10 -1.01
N THR A 37 5.49 -0.34 -2.20
CA THR A 37 4.24 -1.09 -2.40
C THR A 37 4.28 -2.47 -1.71
N VAL A 38 5.25 -3.33 -2.04
CA VAL A 38 5.28 -4.73 -1.54
C VAL A 38 5.58 -4.81 -0.05
N SER A 39 6.26 -3.81 0.52
CA SER A 39 6.51 -3.75 1.96
C SER A 39 5.21 -3.74 2.79
N ASN A 40 4.10 -3.25 2.22
CA ASN A 40 2.78 -3.25 2.87
C ASN A 40 2.18 -4.64 3.11
N LEU A 41 2.73 -5.71 2.49
CA LEU A 41 2.28 -7.08 2.72
C LEU A 41 2.27 -7.46 4.21
N ILE A 42 3.20 -6.92 5.01
CA ILE A 42 3.26 -7.17 6.46
C ILE A 42 2.13 -6.46 7.24
N MET A 43 1.53 -5.42 6.68
CA MET A 43 0.39 -4.71 7.25
C MET A 43 -0.95 -5.27 6.75
N ILE A 44 -0.92 -6.19 5.78
CA ILE A 44 -2.12 -6.83 5.22
C ILE A 44 -2.24 -8.27 5.73
N ILE A 45 -1.20 -9.09 5.53
CA ILE A 45 -1.29 -10.53 5.74
C ILE A 45 -1.37 -10.89 7.23
N PRO A 46 -0.41 -10.52 8.10
CA PRO A 46 -0.49 -10.83 9.53
C PRO A 46 -1.76 -10.30 10.22
N PRO A 47 -2.24 -9.06 9.97
CA PRO A 47 -3.48 -8.59 10.59
C PRO A 47 -4.73 -9.35 10.16
N ILE A 48 -4.82 -9.81 8.90
CA ILE A 48 -5.89 -10.72 8.47
C ILE A 48 -5.85 -12.02 9.29
N PHE A 49 -4.68 -12.64 9.45
CA PHE A 49 -4.54 -13.82 10.30
C PHE A 49 -4.92 -13.54 11.75
N GLY A 50 -4.52 -12.38 12.29
CA GLY A 50 -4.89 -11.91 13.63
C GLY A 50 -6.40 -11.75 13.81
N ALA A 51 -7.10 -11.18 12.83
CA ALA A 51 -8.55 -11.06 12.84
C ALA A 51 -9.24 -12.44 12.82
N ILE A 52 -8.78 -13.35 11.96
CA ILE A 52 -9.31 -14.73 11.88
C ILE A 52 -9.10 -15.47 13.21
N GLN A 53 -7.90 -15.36 13.77
CA GLN A 53 -7.55 -15.99 15.05
C GLN A 53 -8.37 -15.39 16.20
N GLY A 54 -8.51 -14.07 16.27
CA GLY A 54 -9.32 -13.41 17.29
C GLY A 54 -10.80 -13.80 17.23
N ILE A 55 -11.35 -14.04 16.03
CA ILE A 55 -12.72 -14.56 15.88
C ILE A 55 -12.81 -15.98 16.45
N ARG A 56 -11.83 -16.85 16.16
CA ARG A 56 -11.78 -18.22 16.68
C ARG A 56 -11.67 -18.26 18.20
N ASP A 57 -10.87 -17.36 18.76
CA ASP A 57 -10.64 -17.22 20.20
C ASP A 57 -11.75 -16.44 20.92
N ARG A 58 -12.77 -15.97 20.18
CA ARG A 58 -13.92 -15.20 20.69
C ARG A 58 -13.50 -13.92 21.43
N LEU A 59 -12.48 -13.24 20.92
CA LEU A 59 -12.09 -11.93 21.42
C LEU A 59 -13.21 -10.90 21.21
N GLU A 60 -13.19 -9.84 22.00
CA GLU A 60 -14.12 -8.73 21.83
C GLU A 60 -14.00 -8.11 20.43
N LYS A 61 -15.14 -7.65 19.89
CA LYS A 61 -15.23 -7.09 18.53
C LYS A 61 -14.24 -5.95 18.28
N ARG A 62 -13.88 -5.18 19.31
CA ARG A 62 -12.90 -4.09 19.22
C ARG A 62 -11.50 -4.55 18.78
N TYR A 63 -11.08 -5.74 19.20
CA TYR A 63 -9.78 -6.29 18.78
C TYR A 63 -9.81 -6.77 17.33
N ILE A 64 -10.92 -7.37 16.91
CA ILE A 64 -11.12 -7.76 15.50
C ILE A 64 -11.16 -6.52 14.61
N ALA A 65 -11.88 -5.48 15.03
CA ALA A 65 -11.94 -4.21 14.32
C ALA A 65 -10.56 -3.55 14.20
N ALA A 66 -9.71 -3.62 15.23
CA ALA A 66 -8.35 -3.09 15.18
C ALA A 66 -7.47 -3.81 14.14
N TYR A 67 -7.53 -5.15 14.09
CA TYR A 67 -6.82 -5.91 13.05
C TYR A 67 -7.32 -5.57 11.63
N LEU A 68 -8.64 -5.50 11.44
CA LEU A 68 -9.21 -5.13 10.14
C LEU A 68 -8.87 -3.70 9.74
N ALA A 69 -8.85 -2.76 10.69
CA ALA A 69 -8.45 -1.39 10.43
C ALA A 69 -6.98 -1.32 9.96
N LEU A 70 -6.07 -2.09 10.56
CA LEU A 70 -4.69 -2.17 10.12
C LEU A 70 -4.57 -2.77 8.71
N THR A 71 -5.35 -3.81 8.39
CA THR A 71 -5.44 -4.35 7.03
C THR A 71 -5.85 -3.28 6.01
N VAL A 72 -6.85 -2.46 6.35
CA VAL A 72 -7.31 -1.36 5.49
C VAL A 72 -6.21 -0.32 5.29
N VAL A 73 -5.46 0.04 6.34
CA VAL A 73 -4.30 0.93 6.24
C VAL A 73 -3.24 0.35 5.28
N GLY A 74 -2.90 -0.93 5.43
CA GLY A 74 -1.94 -1.60 4.55
C GLY A 74 -2.40 -1.66 3.09
N MET A 75 -3.69 -1.91 2.85
CA MET A 75 -4.27 -1.90 1.50
C MET A 75 -4.30 -0.50 0.88
N GLY A 76 -4.67 0.53 1.66
CA GLY A 76 -4.63 1.92 1.19
C GLY A 76 -3.22 2.34 0.80
N SER A 77 -2.25 2.07 1.66
CA SER A 77 -0.83 2.33 1.39
C SER A 77 -0.34 1.59 0.15
N TRP A 78 -0.71 0.32 -0.04
CA TRP A 78 -0.39 -0.42 -1.26
C TRP A 78 -0.98 0.26 -2.50
N CYS A 79 -2.27 0.58 -2.50
CA CYS A 79 -2.92 1.24 -3.62
C CYS A 79 -2.29 2.61 -3.94
N PHE A 80 -1.93 3.37 -2.91
CA PHE A 80 -1.23 4.65 -3.04
C PHE A 80 0.12 4.47 -3.75
N HIS A 81 1.02 3.67 -3.17
CA HIS A 81 2.38 3.49 -3.72
C HIS A 81 2.39 2.80 -5.09
N MET A 82 1.37 1.98 -5.39
CA MET A 82 1.25 1.33 -6.69
C MET A 82 0.87 2.30 -7.81
N THR A 83 0.07 3.33 -7.50
CA THR A 83 -0.62 4.15 -8.51
C THR A 83 -0.24 5.62 -8.50
N LEU A 84 0.22 6.15 -7.36
CA LEU A 84 0.47 7.56 -7.07
C LEU A 84 -0.68 8.48 -7.51
N LYS A 85 -1.91 8.05 -7.19
CA LYS A 85 -3.14 8.81 -7.45
C LYS A 85 -3.66 9.46 -6.20
N TYR A 86 -4.15 10.70 -6.34
CA TYR A 86 -4.78 11.43 -5.25
C TYR A 86 -5.94 10.65 -4.63
N GLU A 87 -6.73 9.96 -5.45
CA GLU A 87 -7.87 9.15 -5.01
C GLU A 87 -7.46 7.94 -4.14
N MET A 88 -6.21 7.49 -4.25
CA MET A 88 -5.65 6.41 -3.42
C MET A 88 -4.85 6.95 -2.23
N GLN A 89 -4.64 8.27 -2.15
CA GLN A 89 -3.94 8.94 -1.06
C GLN A 89 -4.87 9.25 0.13
N VAL A 90 -6.19 9.30 -0.10
CA VAL A 90 -7.21 9.70 0.89
C VAL A 90 -7.71 8.57 1.77
#